data_AF-A0AAN7G0U0-F1
#
_entry.id   AF-A0AAN7G0U0-F1
#
_cell.length_a   1.000
_cell.length_b   1.000
_cell.length_c   1.000
_cell.angle_alpha   90.00
_cell.angle_beta   90.00
_cell.angle_gamma   90.00
#
_symmetry.space_group_name_H-M   'P 1'
#
loop_
_entity.id
_entity.type
_entity.pdbx_description
1 polymer ?
#
loop_
_entity_poly.entity_id
_entity_poly.type
_entity_poly.pdbx_seq_one_letter_code
_entity_poly.pdbx_strand_id
1 'polypeptide(L)'
;MADNNNWRPWSELPGALLDLITKPLSAIEYLMFGCVCSTWRSFVAEYRREFMASQPPLALFLSKNARIAYFYSLFDQRLYKKIFPNVTGKSCSGITCGYFVLEDKYRTADSQIWLMNPFTGHELYFPRPPKQFCRVILASLAMPLPQYVLIAFSIWCPYLRFCRSTDINWTVYDYSGKFDESQENNHWKIIDGVVFKGKIYVTTTHAKTGLKRGIWRFLVSGEQHLMIYAISCRKHTVYELNFSTMKWVKMQNFGDQALFFDFPQSAGIFSIAQLTGGLSSDYIYEIGSGSGLYTSHFLDARDSMSQLICWEVCQLQVLLNLTHSGIFHICLAVWILSLMTS
;
A
#
# COMPACT_ATOMS: atom_id res chain seq x y z
N MET A 1 57.66 -16.30 2.49
CA MET A 1 56.54 -15.54 3.09
C MET A 1 55.29 -16.00 2.39
N ALA A 2 54.42 -16.73 3.07
CA ALA A 2 53.11 -17.09 2.52
C ALA A 2 52.19 -15.89 2.73
N ASP A 3 51.69 -15.31 1.62
CA ASP A 3 50.70 -14.24 1.68
C ASP A 3 49.42 -14.76 2.34
N ASN A 4 49.18 -14.30 3.55
CA ASN A 4 48.13 -14.80 4.44
C ASN A 4 46.76 -14.11 4.21
N ASN A 5 46.53 -13.57 3.01
CA ASN A 5 45.30 -12.82 2.66
C ASN A 5 44.47 -13.52 1.58
N ASN A 6 44.26 -14.84 1.71
CA ASN A 6 43.36 -15.64 0.87
C ASN A 6 41.86 -15.39 1.15
N TRP A 7 41.46 -14.13 1.41
CA TRP A 7 40.07 -13.78 1.66
C TRP A 7 39.46 -13.40 0.30
N ARG A 8 38.71 -14.33 -0.30
CA ARG A 8 37.92 -14.02 -1.49
C ARG A 8 36.95 -12.87 -1.18
N PRO A 9 36.92 -11.80 -1.97
CA PRO A 9 36.00 -10.68 -1.75
C PRO A 9 34.54 -11.14 -1.79
N TRP A 10 33.70 -10.61 -0.90
CA TRP A 10 32.25 -10.87 -0.91
C TRP A 10 31.58 -10.54 -2.25
N SER A 11 32.14 -9.60 -3.00
CA SER A 11 31.68 -9.21 -4.35
C SER A 11 31.85 -10.30 -5.40
N GLU A 12 32.68 -11.32 -5.16
CA GLU A 12 32.96 -12.44 -6.07
C GLU A 12 32.18 -13.71 -5.74
N LEU A 13 31.26 -13.63 -4.77
CA LEU A 13 30.47 -14.80 -4.38
C LEU A 13 29.54 -15.23 -5.54
N PRO A 14 29.54 -16.52 -5.94
CA PRO A 14 28.64 -17.04 -6.96
C PRO A 14 27.16 -16.79 -6.65
N GLY A 15 26.35 -16.53 -7.69
CA GLY A 15 24.91 -16.26 -7.55
C GLY A 15 24.14 -17.36 -6.81
N ALA A 16 24.51 -18.63 -6.99
CA ALA A 16 23.90 -19.74 -6.26
C ALA A 16 24.11 -19.66 -4.74
N LEU A 17 25.24 -19.12 -4.28
CA LEU A 17 25.47 -18.88 -2.86
C LEU A 17 24.70 -17.65 -2.37
N LEU A 18 24.61 -16.59 -3.18
CA LEU A 18 23.77 -15.43 -2.85
C LEU A 18 22.31 -15.86 -2.66
N ASP A 19 21.77 -16.68 -3.57
CA ASP A 19 20.42 -17.24 -3.47
C ASP A 19 20.20 -18.02 -2.15
N LEU A 20 21.12 -18.93 -1.81
CA LEU A 20 21.07 -19.67 -0.55
C LEU A 20 21.12 -18.77 0.69
N ILE A 21 21.92 -17.70 0.66
CA ILE A 21 22.01 -16.73 1.76
C ILE A 21 20.72 -15.90 1.86
N THR A 22 20.10 -15.57 0.74
CA THR A 22 18.88 -14.74 0.73
C THR A 22 17.61 -15.48 1.09
N LYS A 23 17.51 -16.79 0.82
CA LYS A 23 16.32 -17.61 1.12
C LYS A 23 15.75 -17.47 2.53
N PRO A 24 16.56 -17.49 3.62
CA PRO A 24 16.03 -17.38 4.98
C PRO A 24 15.76 -15.93 5.44
N LEU A 25 16.06 -14.92 4.62
CA LEU A 25 15.92 -13.52 5.01
C LEU A 25 14.47 -13.07 5.00
N SER A 26 14.12 -12.12 5.87
CA SER A 26 12.87 -11.38 5.74
C SER A 26 12.93 -10.34 4.61
N ALA A 27 11.78 -9.80 4.21
CA ALA A 27 11.69 -8.70 3.25
C ALA A 27 12.65 -7.54 3.55
N ILE A 28 12.81 -7.17 4.83
CA ILE A 28 13.67 -6.05 5.23
C ILE A 28 15.14 -6.46 5.19
N GLU A 29 15.48 -7.64 5.68
CA GLU A 29 16.84 -8.18 5.66
C GLU A 29 17.36 -8.36 4.22
N TYR A 30 16.50 -8.81 3.31
CA TYR A 30 16.81 -8.94 1.89
C TYR A 30 17.14 -7.58 1.23
N LEU A 31 16.44 -6.51 1.60
CA LEU A 31 16.76 -5.17 1.11
C LEU A 31 18.07 -4.66 1.69
N MET A 32 18.33 -4.92 2.97
CA MET A 32 19.59 -4.57 3.62
C MET A 32 20.77 -5.35 3.03
N PHE A 33 20.56 -6.60 2.61
CA PHE A 33 21.56 -7.41 1.91
C PHE A 33 22.06 -6.74 0.63
N GLY A 34 21.17 -6.08 -0.12
CA GLY A 34 21.54 -5.32 -1.32
C GLY A 34 22.41 -4.08 -1.06
N CYS A 35 22.60 -3.67 0.20
CA CYS A 35 23.43 -2.52 0.57
C CYS A 35 24.92 -2.86 0.74
N VAL A 36 25.31 -4.14 0.69
CA VAL A 36 26.67 -4.61 0.97
C VAL A 36 27.68 -4.21 -0.11
N CYS A 37 27.39 -4.53 -1.37
CA CYS A 37 28.23 -4.16 -2.52
C CYS A 37 27.39 -4.08 -3.81
N SER A 38 27.98 -3.59 -4.90
CA SER A 38 27.28 -3.44 -6.19
C SER A 38 26.77 -4.77 -6.76
N THR A 39 27.56 -5.84 -6.67
CA THR A 39 27.15 -7.19 -7.13
C THR A 39 25.90 -7.68 -6.40
N TRP A 40 25.87 -7.54 -5.07
CA TRP A 40 24.74 -7.97 -4.25
C TRP A 40 23.52 -7.08 -4.48
N ARG A 41 23.73 -5.77 -4.71
CA ARG A 41 22.66 -4.85 -5.11
C ARG A 41 22.01 -5.28 -6.43
N SER A 42 22.82 -5.65 -7.42
CA SER A 42 22.32 -6.14 -8.72
C SER A 42 21.54 -7.45 -8.55
N PHE A 43 22.06 -8.40 -7.77
CA PHE A 43 21.36 -9.64 -7.43
C PHE A 43 19.99 -9.33 -6.79
N VAL A 44 19.96 -8.49 -5.75
CA VAL A 44 18.73 -8.10 -5.06
C VAL A 44 17.74 -7.46 -6.01
N ALA A 45 18.20 -6.60 -6.93
CA ALA A 45 17.36 -5.92 -7.90
C ALA A 45 16.74 -6.88 -8.93
N GLU A 46 17.50 -7.88 -9.39
CA GLU A 46 17.08 -8.89 -10.37
C GLU A 46 15.98 -9.80 -9.80
N TYR A 47 16.21 -10.38 -8.62
CA TYR A 47 15.29 -11.35 -8.00
C TYR A 47 14.24 -10.69 -7.09
N ARG A 48 14.22 -9.35 -7.00
CA ARG A 48 13.39 -8.60 -6.05
C ARG A 48 11.92 -8.97 -6.13
N ARG A 49 11.38 -9.06 -7.33
CA ARG A 49 9.94 -9.21 -7.57
C ARG A 49 9.45 -10.56 -7.08
N GLU A 50 10.17 -11.62 -7.45
CA GLU A 50 9.87 -12.99 -7.03
C GLU A 50 10.03 -13.14 -5.52
N PHE A 51 11.15 -12.65 -4.96
CA PHE A 51 11.39 -12.70 -3.53
C PHE A 51 10.29 -11.96 -2.76
N MET A 52 9.96 -10.71 -3.13
CA MET A 52 8.95 -9.92 -2.43
C MET A 52 7.54 -10.51 -2.57
N ALA A 53 7.23 -11.20 -3.67
CA ALA A 53 5.96 -11.91 -3.81
C ALA A 53 5.83 -13.06 -2.82
N SER A 54 6.94 -13.74 -2.50
CA SER A 54 6.97 -14.85 -1.53
C SER A 54 7.02 -14.36 -0.07
N GLN A 55 7.29 -13.08 0.16
CA GLN A 55 7.36 -12.53 1.50
C GLN A 55 5.97 -12.27 2.07
N PRO A 56 5.75 -12.55 3.37
CA PRO A 56 4.49 -12.25 4.01
C PRO A 56 4.19 -10.75 4.03
N PRO A 57 2.91 -10.35 3.99
CA PRO A 57 2.55 -8.96 4.22
C PRO A 57 3.02 -8.47 5.60
N LEU A 58 3.64 -7.30 5.61
CA LEU A 58 3.97 -6.56 6.84
C LEU A 58 2.83 -5.62 7.19
N ALA A 59 2.44 -5.57 8.46
CA ALA A 59 1.65 -4.48 9.01
C ALA A 59 2.56 -3.28 9.32
N LEU A 60 2.08 -2.08 9.01
CA LEU A 60 2.79 -0.83 9.31
C LEU A 60 2.11 -0.11 10.47
N PHE A 61 2.90 0.46 11.37
CA PHE A 61 2.43 1.40 12.38
C PHE A 61 3.29 2.65 12.32
N LEU A 62 2.66 3.80 12.15
CA LEU A 62 3.35 5.08 12.00
C LEU A 62 3.08 5.97 13.21
N SER A 63 4.11 6.62 13.74
CA SER A 63 3.92 7.64 14.77
C SER A 63 3.19 8.86 14.21
N LYS A 64 2.50 9.64 15.06
CA LYS A 64 1.74 10.85 14.66
C LYS A 64 2.50 11.81 13.75
N ASN A 65 3.80 11.97 14.03
CA ASN A 65 4.70 12.87 13.33
C ASN A 65 5.48 12.19 12.19
N ALA A 66 5.08 10.98 11.79
CA ALA A 66 5.74 10.15 10.78
C ALA A 66 7.23 9.83 11.05
N ARG A 67 7.74 10.16 12.25
CA ARG A 67 9.15 10.04 12.61
C ARG A 67 9.57 8.60 12.85
N ILE A 68 8.66 7.74 13.28
CA ILE A 68 8.95 6.35 13.59
C ILE A 68 7.93 5.49 12.85
N ALA A 69 8.41 4.54 12.05
CA ALA A 69 7.61 3.46 11.49
C ALA A 69 8.00 2.14 12.15
N TYR A 70 7.00 1.34 12.47
CA TYR A 70 7.15 -0.05 12.87
C TYR A 70 6.57 -0.93 11.79
N PHE A 71 7.35 -1.88 11.31
CA PHE A 71 6.94 -2.91 10.37
C PHE A 71 6.86 -4.22 11.13
N TYR A 72 5.66 -4.74 11.29
CA TYR A 72 5.41 -5.98 11.99
C TYR A 72 5.01 -7.05 10.98
N SER A 73 5.73 -8.15 10.96
CA SER A 73 5.35 -9.31 10.18
C SER A 73 4.36 -10.15 10.96
N LEU A 74 3.21 -10.42 10.36
CA LEU A 74 2.16 -11.22 10.98
C LEU A 74 2.57 -12.71 11.14
N PHE A 75 3.67 -13.15 10.52
CA PHE A 75 3.99 -14.57 10.33
C PHE A 75 5.17 -15.02 11.17
N ASP A 76 6.29 -14.32 11.09
CA ASP A 76 7.49 -14.59 11.88
C ASP A 76 7.52 -13.77 13.19
N GLN A 77 6.48 -12.96 13.43
CA GLN A 77 6.33 -12.07 14.59
C GLN A 77 7.50 -11.09 14.74
N ARG A 78 8.25 -10.82 13.67
CA ARG A 78 9.36 -9.89 13.70
C ARG A 78 8.87 -8.45 13.61
N LEU A 79 9.44 -7.62 14.47
CA LEU A 79 9.19 -6.19 14.52
C LEU A 79 10.44 -5.42 14.09
N TYR A 80 10.30 -4.64 13.03
CA TYR A 80 11.34 -3.76 12.54
C TYR A 80 10.98 -2.30 12.79
N LYS A 81 11.86 -1.57 13.47
CA LYS A 81 11.70 -0.15 13.75
C LYS A 81 12.58 0.67 12.82
N LYS A 82 11.98 1.64 12.12
CA LYS A 82 12.70 2.65 11.33
C LYS A 82 12.44 4.05 11.87
N ILE A 83 13.51 4.82 12.02
CA ILE A 83 13.45 6.22 12.44
C ILE A 83 13.79 7.10 11.25
N PHE A 84 12.94 8.09 10.98
CA PHE A 84 13.12 9.08 9.92
C PHE A 84 13.52 10.42 10.57
N PRO A 85 14.80 10.82 10.51
CA PRO A 85 15.26 12.04 11.18
C PRO A 85 14.71 13.33 10.54
N ASN A 86 14.47 13.34 9.22
CA ASN A 86 14.21 14.54 8.43
C ASN A 86 12.71 14.82 8.15
N VAL A 87 11.79 14.29 8.97
CA VAL A 87 10.34 14.48 8.80
C VAL A 87 9.72 15.47 9.80
N THR A 88 10.56 16.21 10.54
CA THR A 88 10.11 17.24 11.48
C THR A 88 9.26 18.29 10.77
N GLY A 89 8.11 18.64 11.34
CA GLY A 89 7.17 19.58 10.73
C GLY A 89 6.26 18.98 9.64
N LYS A 90 6.44 17.70 9.29
CA LYS A 90 5.59 16.99 8.34
C LYS A 90 4.54 16.12 9.04
N SER A 91 3.44 15.84 8.34
CA SER A 91 2.43 14.84 8.68
C SER A 91 2.27 13.86 7.53
N CYS A 92 2.07 12.58 7.83
CA CYS A 92 1.69 11.60 6.84
C CYS A 92 0.17 11.64 6.64
N SER A 93 -0.29 11.84 5.40
CA SER A 93 -1.71 11.85 5.04
C SER A 93 -2.19 10.53 4.43
N GLY A 94 -1.28 9.61 4.14
CA GLY A 94 -1.60 8.29 3.63
C GLY A 94 -0.41 7.64 2.95
N ILE A 95 -0.69 6.56 2.21
CA ILE A 95 0.32 5.75 1.54
C ILE A 95 -0.16 5.45 0.12
N THR A 96 0.75 5.53 -0.85
CA THR A 96 0.46 5.27 -2.25
C THR A 96 1.65 4.59 -2.90
N CYS A 97 1.42 3.50 -3.63
CA CYS A 97 2.48 2.75 -4.33
C CYS A 97 3.76 2.48 -3.50
N GLY A 98 3.63 2.27 -2.18
CA GLY A 98 4.73 1.95 -1.28
C GLY A 98 5.46 3.18 -0.74
N TYR A 99 4.95 4.38 -1.04
CA TYR A 99 5.45 5.65 -0.52
C TYR A 99 4.53 6.21 0.54
N PHE A 100 5.12 6.77 1.59
CA PHE A 100 4.44 7.66 2.51
C PHE A 100 4.16 8.99 1.82
N VAL A 101 2.94 9.49 1.97
CA VAL A 101 2.53 10.80 1.49
C VAL A 101 2.73 11.80 2.62
N LEU A 102 3.83 12.53 2.58
CA LEU A 102 4.24 13.48 3.60
C LEU A 102 3.90 14.91 3.14
N GLU A 103 3.23 15.66 4.01
CA GLU A 103 2.84 17.05 3.80
C GLU A 103 3.30 17.94 4.96
N ASP A 104 3.53 19.22 4.71
CA ASP A 104 3.77 20.19 5.78
C ASP A 104 2.54 20.33 6.69
N LYS A 105 2.77 20.31 8.01
CA LYS A 105 1.72 20.55 9.01
C LYS A 105 1.12 21.95 8.87
N TYR A 106 1.98 22.93 8.57
CA TYR A 106 1.61 24.33 8.34
C TYR A 106 1.82 24.66 6.88
N ARG A 107 0.73 25.00 6.19
CA ARG A 107 0.72 25.19 4.75
C ARG A 107 1.30 26.55 4.37
N THR A 108 2.20 26.53 3.41
CA THR A 108 2.81 27.70 2.75
C THR A 108 2.56 27.62 1.24
N ALA A 109 2.79 28.72 0.52
CA ALA A 109 2.69 28.73 -0.94
C ALA A 109 3.65 27.72 -1.60
N ASP A 110 4.82 27.51 -0.98
CA ASP A 110 5.88 26.62 -1.47
C ASP A 110 5.76 25.18 -0.92
N SER A 111 4.66 24.85 -0.23
CA SER A 111 4.47 23.49 0.30
C SER A 111 4.46 22.47 -0.85
N GLN A 112 5.13 21.35 -0.62
CA GLN A 112 5.21 20.23 -1.57
C GLN A 112 4.60 18.98 -0.97
N ILE A 113 4.17 18.07 -1.85
CA ILE A 113 3.90 16.68 -1.47
C ILE A 113 5.22 15.92 -1.61
N TRP A 114 5.66 15.32 -0.51
CA TRP A 114 6.85 14.49 -0.46
C TRP A 114 6.43 13.02 -0.37
N LEU A 115 6.80 12.24 -1.37
CA LEU A 115 6.61 10.80 -1.37
C LEU A 115 7.92 10.14 -0.94
N MET A 116 7.91 9.42 0.17
CA MET A 116 9.09 8.68 0.65
C MET A 116 8.81 7.19 0.71
N ASN A 117 9.62 6.39 0.01
CA ASN A 117 9.58 4.95 0.16
C ASN A 117 10.35 4.55 1.44
N PRO A 118 9.70 3.96 2.44
CA PRO A 118 10.33 3.72 3.72
C PRO A 118 11.33 2.55 3.68
N PHE A 119 11.39 1.76 2.62
CA PHE A 119 12.31 0.64 2.52
C PHE A 119 13.57 1.00 1.72
N THR A 120 13.38 1.62 0.56
CA THR A 120 14.47 2.00 -0.35
C THR A 120 15.07 3.35 -0.03
N GLY A 121 14.33 4.22 0.68
CA GLY A 121 14.70 5.62 0.83
C GLY A 121 14.53 6.43 -0.46
N HIS A 122 13.90 5.88 -1.50
CA HIS A 122 13.61 6.65 -2.70
C HIS A 122 12.58 7.75 -2.40
N GLU A 123 12.85 8.95 -2.91
CA GLU A 123 12.08 10.16 -2.63
C GLU A 123 11.60 10.80 -3.93
N LEU A 124 10.34 11.23 -3.95
CA LEU A 124 9.75 12.01 -5.03
C LEU A 124 9.09 13.26 -4.46
N TYR A 125 9.15 14.36 -5.20
CA TYR A 125 8.58 15.63 -4.80
C TYR A 125 7.61 16.12 -5.88
N PHE A 126 6.43 16.54 -5.44
CA PHE A 126 5.42 17.13 -6.30
C PHE A 126 4.98 18.48 -5.73
N PRO A 127 4.65 19.46 -6.58
CA PRO A 127 4.02 20.70 -6.12
C PRO A 127 2.71 20.36 -5.40
N ARG A 128 2.30 21.15 -4.41
CA ARG A 128 1.01 20.94 -3.76
C ARG A 128 -0.14 21.33 -4.72
N PRO A 129 -1.23 20.54 -4.81
CA PRO A 129 -2.43 20.94 -5.52
C PRO A 129 -2.99 22.28 -4.97
N PRO A 130 -3.44 23.21 -5.82
CA PRO A 130 -3.89 24.54 -5.40
C PRO A 130 -5.18 24.52 -4.54
N LYS A 131 -5.93 23.42 -4.57
CA LYS A 131 -7.18 23.23 -3.82
C LYS A 131 -7.05 22.02 -2.89
N GLN A 132 -7.95 21.92 -1.91
CA GLN A 132 -7.98 20.80 -0.97
C GLN A 132 -8.12 19.46 -1.70
N PHE A 133 -7.41 18.46 -1.17
CA PHE A 133 -7.45 17.06 -1.57
C PHE A 133 -7.45 16.22 -0.30
N CYS A 134 -7.91 14.97 -0.39
CA CYS A 134 -7.82 14.02 0.72
C CYS A 134 -7.23 12.67 0.30
N ARG A 135 -6.98 12.45 -0.99
CA ARG A 135 -6.36 11.23 -1.53
C ARG A 135 -5.40 11.56 -2.65
N VAL A 136 -4.35 10.75 -2.74
CA VAL A 136 -3.42 10.74 -3.87
C VAL A 136 -3.16 9.33 -4.36
N ILE A 137 -2.97 9.18 -5.67
CA ILE A 137 -2.55 7.94 -6.33
C ILE A 137 -1.28 8.26 -7.09
N LEU A 138 -0.19 7.57 -6.78
CA LEU A 138 1.01 7.57 -7.60
C LEU A 138 0.85 6.50 -8.68
N ALA A 139 1.27 6.79 -9.91
CA ALA A 139 1.39 5.81 -10.97
C ALA A 139 2.68 6.03 -11.77
N SER A 140 3.24 4.94 -12.26
CA SER A 140 4.36 4.95 -13.22
C SER A 140 3.80 5.13 -14.63
N LEU A 141 4.41 6.00 -15.42
CA LEU A 141 4.21 6.08 -16.86
C LEU A 141 5.25 5.18 -17.53
N ALA A 142 4.80 4.34 -18.45
CA ALA A 142 5.69 3.44 -19.17
C ALA A 142 6.78 4.21 -19.96
N MET A 143 7.95 3.56 -20.07
CA MET A 143 9.22 3.94 -20.74
C MET A 143 9.11 4.88 -21.97
N PRO A 144 10.13 5.75 -22.24
CA PRO A 144 11.57 5.48 -22.07
C PRO A 144 12.25 5.99 -20.79
N LEU A 145 11.58 6.79 -19.96
CA LEU A 145 12.09 7.23 -18.66
C LEU A 145 11.04 6.94 -17.59
N PRO A 146 11.43 6.60 -16.34
CA PRO A 146 10.51 6.40 -15.24
C PRO A 146 9.90 7.76 -14.85
N GLN A 147 8.85 8.15 -15.58
CA GLN A 147 8.06 9.33 -15.29
C GLN A 147 6.92 8.92 -14.37
N TYR A 148 6.71 9.68 -13.31
CA TYR A 148 5.63 9.40 -12.38
C TYR A 148 4.51 10.40 -12.59
N VAL A 149 3.27 9.97 -12.39
CA VAL A 149 2.11 10.85 -12.31
C VAL A 149 1.48 10.73 -10.93
N LEU A 150 1.31 11.87 -10.28
CA LEU A 150 0.56 11.97 -9.03
C LEU A 150 -0.84 12.48 -9.36
N ILE A 151 -1.85 11.68 -9.02
CA ILE A 151 -3.26 12.02 -9.19
C ILE A 151 -3.83 12.38 -7.82
N ALA A 152 -4.42 13.56 -7.68
CA ALA A 152 -5.01 14.05 -6.44
C ALA A 152 -6.51 14.33 -6.61
N PHE A 153 -7.32 13.91 -5.64
CA PHE A 153 -8.76 14.14 -5.63
C PHE A 153 -9.30 14.29 -4.21
N SER A 154 -10.57 14.72 -4.12
CA SER A 154 -11.26 14.95 -2.86
C SER A 154 -12.65 14.32 -2.91
N ILE A 155 -13.06 13.69 -1.82
CA ILE A 155 -14.45 13.25 -1.64
C ILE A 155 -15.41 14.46 -1.48
N TRP A 156 -14.87 15.65 -1.26
CA TRP A 156 -15.63 16.87 -0.99
C TRP A 156 -15.73 17.80 -2.20
N CYS A 157 -14.89 17.61 -3.22
CA CYS A 157 -14.80 18.54 -4.35
C CYS A 157 -14.76 17.79 -5.69
N PRO A 158 -15.47 18.29 -6.72
CA PRO A 158 -15.58 17.59 -8.01
C PRO A 158 -14.38 17.84 -8.93
N TYR A 159 -13.17 17.66 -8.41
CA TYR A 159 -11.93 17.90 -9.15
C TYR A 159 -11.03 16.66 -9.13
N LEU A 160 -10.66 16.20 -10.31
CA LEU A 160 -9.58 15.27 -10.51
C LEU A 160 -8.36 16.05 -11.00
N ARG A 161 -7.21 15.87 -10.36
CA ARG A 161 -6.00 16.63 -10.70
C ARG A 161 -4.86 15.67 -10.92
N PHE A 162 -3.98 15.97 -11.86
CA PHE A 162 -2.78 15.19 -12.06
C PHE A 162 -1.58 16.08 -12.34
N CYS A 163 -0.43 15.63 -11.88
CA CYS A 163 0.85 16.30 -12.05
C CYS A 163 1.89 15.23 -12.37
N ARG A 164 2.57 15.36 -13.51
CA ARG A 164 3.73 14.51 -13.81
C ARG A 164 4.92 14.98 -12.99
N SER A 165 5.88 14.10 -12.74
CA SER A 165 7.13 14.44 -12.04
C SER A 165 7.95 15.52 -12.74
N THR A 166 7.68 15.78 -14.03
CA THR A 166 8.28 16.85 -14.84
C THR A 166 7.45 18.12 -14.89
N ASP A 167 6.20 18.11 -14.41
CA ASP A 167 5.30 19.24 -14.49
C ASP A 167 5.49 20.20 -13.31
N ILE A 168 5.49 21.50 -13.60
CA ILE A 168 5.49 22.55 -12.56
C ILE A 168 4.07 22.80 -12.05
N ASN A 169 3.08 22.66 -12.94
CA ASN A 169 1.69 22.99 -12.66
C ASN A 169 0.79 21.74 -12.67
N TRP A 170 -0.24 21.78 -11.85
CA TRP A 170 -1.28 20.75 -11.85
C TRP A 170 -2.23 20.92 -13.03
N THR A 171 -2.50 19.83 -13.74
CA THR A 171 -3.64 19.78 -14.66
C THR A 171 -4.89 19.50 -13.85
N VAL A 172 -5.93 20.32 -14.03
CA VAL A 172 -7.19 20.24 -13.28
C VAL A 172 -8.33 19.86 -14.22
N TYR A 173 -8.99 18.74 -13.90
CA TYR A 173 -10.21 18.29 -14.56
C TYR A 173 -11.40 18.52 -13.62
N ASP A 174 -12.23 19.51 -13.94
CA ASP A 174 -13.49 19.80 -13.27
C ASP A 174 -14.61 18.95 -13.89
N TYR A 175 -15.26 18.14 -13.07
CA TYR A 175 -16.37 17.28 -13.50
C TYR A 175 -17.70 17.64 -12.84
N SER A 176 -17.82 18.82 -12.22
CA SER A 176 -19.04 19.31 -11.57
C SER A 176 -20.27 19.22 -12.47
N GLY A 177 -20.20 19.73 -13.70
CA GLY A 177 -21.32 19.74 -14.65
C GLY A 177 -21.45 18.51 -15.55
N LYS A 178 -20.67 17.43 -15.33
CA LYS A 178 -20.66 16.26 -16.21
C LYS A 178 -21.70 15.19 -15.84
N PHE A 179 -22.26 15.25 -14.64
CA PHE A 179 -23.10 14.19 -14.10
C PHE A 179 -24.40 14.71 -13.45
N ASP A 180 -24.86 15.90 -13.84
CA ASP A 180 -26.05 16.60 -13.32
C ASP A 180 -27.38 16.05 -13.87
N GLU A 181 -27.51 14.73 -14.04
CA GLU A 181 -28.79 14.11 -14.42
C GLU A 181 -29.76 13.94 -13.23
N SER A 182 -29.37 14.28 -12.00
CA SER A 182 -30.23 14.17 -10.82
C SER A 182 -30.88 15.50 -10.46
N GLN A 183 -32.22 15.51 -10.35
CA GLN A 183 -33.00 16.65 -9.83
C GLN A 183 -32.75 16.98 -8.35
N GLU A 184 -31.94 16.19 -7.66
CA GLU A 184 -31.48 16.47 -6.30
C GLU A 184 -30.04 16.99 -6.37
N ASN A 185 -29.77 18.09 -5.67
CA ASN A 185 -28.53 18.88 -5.57
C ASN A 185 -27.27 18.13 -5.08
N ASN A 186 -27.11 16.85 -5.41
CA ASN A 186 -26.08 15.98 -4.89
C ASN A 186 -25.10 15.62 -6.01
N HIS A 187 -24.14 16.50 -6.29
CA HIS A 187 -23.12 16.26 -7.31
C HIS A 187 -22.35 14.95 -7.05
N TRP A 188 -21.93 14.28 -8.12
CA TRP A 188 -21.07 13.10 -8.06
C TRP A 188 -19.75 13.43 -7.35
N LYS A 189 -19.33 12.57 -6.41
CA LYS A 189 -18.06 12.69 -5.70
C LYS A 189 -17.27 11.41 -5.85
N ILE A 190 -15.98 11.52 -6.16
CA ILE A 190 -15.07 10.37 -6.22
C ILE A 190 -14.76 9.94 -4.79
N ILE A 191 -15.05 8.68 -4.45
CA ILE A 191 -14.81 8.10 -3.13
C ILE A 191 -13.42 7.49 -3.07
N ASP A 192 -13.06 6.72 -4.10
CA ASP A 192 -11.80 6.02 -4.22
C ASP A 192 -11.39 5.90 -5.69
N GLY A 193 -10.12 5.60 -5.94
CA GLY A 193 -9.62 5.45 -7.30
C GLY A 193 -8.36 4.62 -7.37
N VAL A 194 -8.09 4.07 -8.55
CA VAL A 194 -6.86 3.33 -8.84
C VAL A 194 -6.45 3.50 -10.30
N VAL A 195 -5.15 3.44 -10.56
CA VAL A 195 -4.61 3.34 -11.91
C VAL A 195 -4.36 1.87 -12.21
N PHE A 196 -4.96 1.36 -13.28
CA PHE A 196 -4.80 -0.02 -13.72
C PHE A 196 -4.71 -0.06 -15.24
N LYS A 197 -3.67 -0.73 -15.76
CA LYS A 197 -3.41 -0.86 -17.22
C LYS A 197 -3.51 0.47 -17.98
N GLY A 198 -2.88 1.52 -17.43
CA GLY A 198 -2.83 2.86 -18.02
C GLY A 198 -4.16 3.64 -17.98
N LYS A 199 -5.18 3.15 -17.28
CA LYS A 199 -6.48 3.82 -17.12
C LYS A 199 -6.76 4.14 -15.67
N ILE A 200 -7.47 5.24 -15.43
CA ILE A 200 -7.95 5.64 -14.10
C ILE A 200 -9.35 5.08 -13.90
N TYR A 201 -9.53 4.26 -12.88
CA TYR A 201 -10.82 3.75 -12.41
C TYR A 201 -11.19 4.48 -11.13
N VAL A 202 -12.44 4.93 -11.02
CA VAL A 202 -12.94 5.69 -9.86
C VAL A 202 -14.28 5.13 -9.38
N THR A 203 -14.50 5.10 -8.07
CA THR A 203 -15.81 4.85 -7.46
C THR A 203 -16.43 6.19 -7.11
N THR A 204 -17.75 6.29 -7.25
CA THR A 204 -18.47 7.53 -6.98
C THR A 204 -19.62 7.33 -6.00
N THR A 205 -20.08 8.41 -5.38
CA THR A 205 -21.25 8.42 -4.48
C THR A 205 -22.55 7.94 -5.13
N HIS A 206 -22.63 8.00 -6.46
CA HIS A 206 -23.81 7.65 -7.26
C HIS A 206 -23.61 6.43 -8.13
N ALA A 207 -22.65 5.56 -7.79
CA ALA A 207 -22.43 4.33 -8.53
C ALA A 207 -23.75 3.52 -8.61
N LYS A 208 -24.46 3.61 -9.75
CA LYS A 208 -25.57 2.74 -10.17
C LYS A 208 -25.04 1.35 -10.56
N THR A 209 -23.96 0.90 -9.94
CA THR A 209 -23.74 -0.53 -9.83
C THR A 209 -24.91 -1.02 -8.98
N GLY A 210 -25.74 -1.97 -9.42
CA GLY A 210 -26.95 -2.45 -8.71
C GLY A 210 -26.71 -3.09 -7.33
N LEU A 211 -25.65 -2.68 -6.65
CA LEU A 211 -25.16 -3.10 -5.37
C LEU A 211 -25.55 -2.05 -4.30
N LYS A 212 -25.96 -2.53 -3.12
CA LYS A 212 -26.48 -1.71 -2.01
C LYS A 212 -25.48 -0.64 -1.55
N ARG A 213 -25.97 0.44 -0.93
CA ARG A 213 -25.15 1.46 -0.22
C ARG A 213 -24.07 0.77 0.65
N GLY A 214 -22.81 1.10 0.40
CA GLY A 214 -21.63 0.58 1.10
C GLY A 214 -20.40 1.42 0.78
N ILE A 215 -19.33 1.25 1.55
CA ILE A 215 -18.03 1.88 1.25
C ILE A 215 -17.29 0.97 0.28
N TRP A 216 -17.02 1.48 -0.92
CA TRP A 216 -16.36 0.77 -2.01
C TRP A 216 -14.88 1.15 -2.08
N ARG A 217 -14.00 0.16 -2.04
CA ARG A 217 -12.54 0.32 -2.16
C ARG A 217 -12.02 -0.45 -3.34
N PHE A 218 -11.16 0.17 -4.13
CA PHE A 218 -10.42 -0.58 -5.15
C PHE A 218 -9.32 -1.41 -4.52
N LEU A 219 -9.15 -2.58 -5.10
CA LEU A 219 -8.08 -3.53 -4.84
C LEU A 219 -7.52 -3.95 -6.20
N VAL A 220 -6.21 -3.99 -6.32
CA VAL A 220 -5.55 -4.54 -7.50
C VAL A 220 -4.80 -5.78 -7.06
N SER A 221 -5.12 -6.93 -7.66
CA SER A 221 -4.41 -8.19 -7.46
C SER A 221 -3.51 -8.44 -8.68
N GLY A 222 -2.21 -8.21 -8.52
CA GLY A 222 -1.21 -8.41 -9.57
C GLY A 222 -1.49 -7.55 -10.81
N GLU A 223 -1.12 -8.07 -11.98
CA GLU A 223 -1.32 -7.38 -13.27
C GLU A 223 -2.69 -7.67 -13.92
N GLN A 224 -3.48 -8.58 -13.34
CA GLN A 224 -4.61 -9.18 -14.05
C GLN A 224 -5.99 -8.79 -13.51
N HIS A 225 -6.13 -8.59 -12.20
CA HIS A 225 -7.45 -8.43 -11.59
C HIS A 225 -7.64 -7.04 -10.97
N LEU A 226 -8.69 -6.35 -11.40
CA LEU A 226 -9.21 -5.17 -10.74
C LEU A 226 -10.43 -5.60 -9.93
N MET A 227 -10.33 -5.47 -8.61
CA MET A 227 -11.36 -5.84 -7.67
C MET A 227 -11.91 -4.60 -6.97
N ILE A 228 -13.17 -4.66 -6.58
CA ILE A 228 -13.75 -3.73 -5.63
C ILE A 228 -14.29 -4.54 -4.46
N TYR A 229 -13.91 -4.10 -3.27
CA TYR A 229 -14.44 -4.62 -2.03
C TYR A 229 -15.46 -3.65 -1.43
N ALA A 230 -16.61 -4.18 -1.01
CA ALA A 230 -17.66 -3.49 -0.29
C ALA A 230 -17.71 -3.96 1.16
N ILE A 231 -17.65 -2.99 2.07
CA ILE A 231 -18.01 -3.21 3.49
C ILE A 231 -19.44 -2.73 3.69
N SER A 232 -20.33 -3.66 4.05
CA SER A 232 -21.57 -3.35 4.76
C SER A 232 -21.37 -3.78 6.21
N CYS A 233 -21.95 -3.08 7.20
CA CYS A 233 -21.69 -3.22 8.64
C CYS A 233 -21.72 -4.65 9.24
N ARG A 234 -22.08 -5.69 8.48
CA ARG A 234 -22.05 -7.11 8.87
C ARG A 234 -21.66 -8.08 7.74
N LYS A 235 -21.33 -7.60 6.53
CA LYS A 235 -21.05 -8.46 5.37
C LYS A 235 -19.94 -7.88 4.53
N HIS A 236 -18.96 -8.73 4.27
CA HIS A 236 -17.85 -8.48 3.37
C HIS A 236 -18.23 -9.03 2.00
N THR A 237 -18.18 -8.22 0.96
CA THR A 237 -18.41 -8.71 -0.41
C THR A 237 -17.35 -8.16 -1.34
N VAL A 238 -16.67 -9.03 -2.07
CA VAL A 238 -15.69 -8.65 -3.09
C VAL A 238 -16.27 -8.93 -4.46
N TYR A 239 -16.03 -8.00 -5.38
CA TYR A 239 -16.40 -8.09 -6.79
C TYR A 239 -15.15 -7.94 -7.64
N GLU A 240 -15.10 -8.69 -8.72
CA GLU A 240 -14.07 -8.57 -9.75
C GLU A 240 -14.67 -7.91 -10.98
N LEU A 241 -13.92 -7.02 -11.63
CA LEU A 241 -14.33 -6.44 -12.90
C LEU A 241 -14.04 -7.41 -14.03
N ASN A 242 -15.10 -7.92 -14.67
CA ASN A 242 -14.95 -8.65 -15.91
C ASN A 242 -14.71 -7.65 -17.06
N PHE A 243 -13.47 -7.58 -17.56
CA PHE A 243 -13.09 -6.63 -18.61
C PHE A 243 -13.76 -6.88 -19.97
N SER A 244 -14.17 -8.11 -20.27
CA SER A 244 -14.85 -8.43 -21.54
C SER A 244 -16.28 -7.86 -21.58
N THR A 245 -16.97 -7.85 -20.43
CA THR A 245 -18.35 -7.39 -20.32
C THR A 245 -18.50 -6.02 -19.64
N MET A 246 -17.42 -5.53 -19.03
CA MET A 246 -17.38 -4.34 -18.16
C MET A 246 -18.43 -4.41 -17.02
N LYS A 247 -18.64 -5.61 -16.47
CA LYS A 247 -19.57 -5.87 -15.36
C LYS A 247 -18.83 -6.38 -14.13
N TRP A 248 -19.31 -5.97 -12.96
CA TRP A 248 -18.86 -6.48 -11.67
C TRP A 248 -19.44 -7.87 -11.41
N VAL A 249 -18.57 -8.84 -11.15
CA VAL A 249 -18.93 -10.21 -10.84
C VAL A 249 -18.62 -10.48 -9.38
N LYS A 250 -19.60 -10.93 -8.60
CA LYS A 250 -19.39 -11.26 -7.18
C LYS A 250 -18.46 -12.46 -7.07
N MET A 251 -17.39 -12.32 -6.28
CA MET A 251 -16.49 -13.43 -5.96
C MET A 251 -17.16 -14.35 -4.94
N GLN A 252 -17.00 -15.67 -5.12
CA GLN A 252 -17.49 -16.69 -4.19
C GLN A 252 -16.38 -17.21 -3.28
N ASN A 253 -15.13 -17.18 -3.75
CA ASN A 253 -13.93 -17.47 -2.99
C ASN A 253 -12.74 -16.69 -3.56
N PHE A 254 -11.63 -16.62 -2.82
CA PHE A 254 -10.34 -16.07 -3.23
C PHE A 254 -9.33 -17.13 -3.71
N GLY A 255 -9.74 -18.40 -3.76
CA GLY A 255 -8.85 -19.50 -4.12
C GLY A 255 -7.70 -19.65 -3.11
N ASP A 256 -6.47 -19.49 -3.60
CA ASP A 256 -5.24 -19.51 -2.80
C ASP A 256 -4.92 -18.15 -2.15
N GLN A 257 -5.74 -17.13 -2.37
CA GLN A 257 -5.50 -15.78 -1.87
C GLN A 257 -6.26 -15.49 -0.58
N ALA A 258 -5.83 -14.46 0.16
CA ALA A 258 -6.56 -13.87 1.26
C ALA A 258 -6.54 -12.35 1.18
N LEU A 259 -7.63 -11.73 1.64
CA LEU A 259 -7.79 -10.29 1.71
C LEU A 259 -7.39 -9.80 3.09
N PHE A 260 -6.61 -8.73 3.15
CA PHE A 260 -6.26 -8.03 4.38
C PHE A 260 -6.76 -6.60 4.28
N PHE A 261 -7.39 -6.08 5.34
CA PHE A 261 -7.83 -4.69 5.36
C PHE A 261 -7.78 -4.06 6.75
N ASP A 262 -7.62 -2.74 6.77
CA ASP A 262 -7.69 -1.88 7.95
C ASP A 262 -8.70 -0.77 7.65
N PHE A 263 -9.81 -0.75 8.38
CA PHE A 263 -10.83 0.26 8.21
C PHE A 263 -10.47 1.51 9.02
N PRO A 264 -10.52 2.74 8.44
CA PRO A 264 -10.96 3.11 7.09
C PRO A 264 -9.81 3.42 6.13
N GLN A 265 -8.70 2.70 6.13
CA GLN A 265 -7.43 3.24 5.62
C GLN A 265 -6.86 2.48 4.44
N SER A 266 -6.76 1.15 4.51
CA SER A 266 -6.08 0.34 3.50
C SER A 266 -6.72 -1.03 3.30
N ALA A 267 -6.46 -1.63 2.15
CA ALA A 267 -6.79 -3.01 1.86
C ALA A 267 -5.80 -3.56 0.83
N GLY A 268 -5.57 -4.88 0.84
CA GLY A 268 -4.73 -5.57 -0.12
C GLY A 268 -4.99 -7.07 -0.09
N ILE A 269 -4.76 -7.76 -1.21
CA ILE A 269 -4.98 -9.20 -1.37
C ILE A 269 -3.64 -9.88 -1.60
N PHE A 270 -3.48 -11.12 -1.12
CA PHE A 270 -2.19 -11.81 -1.10
C PHE A 270 -2.37 -13.31 -1.37
N SER A 271 -1.55 -13.92 -2.22
CA SER A 271 -1.55 -15.38 -2.45
C SER A 271 -0.84 -16.10 -1.31
N ILE A 272 -1.60 -16.87 -0.52
CA ILE A 272 -1.10 -17.66 0.61
C ILE A 272 -0.35 -18.90 0.14
N ALA A 273 -0.48 -19.33 -1.13
CA ALA A 273 0.24 -20.49 -1.67
C ALA A 273 1.76 -20.42 -1.50
N GLN A 274 2.32 -19.21 -1.42
CA GLN A 274 3.75 -18.98 -1.28
C GLN A 274 4.22 -18.95 0.19
N LEU A 275 3.31 -19.04 1.16
CA LEU A 275 3.62 -18.95 2.59
C LEU A 275 3.56 -20.30 3.28
N THR A 276 4.64 -20.64 3.98
CA THR A 276 4.68 -21.76 4.91
C THR A 276 4.26 -21.28 6.30
N GLY A 277 2.96 -21.20 6.57
CA GLY A 277 2.48 -20.97 7.95
C GLY A 277 1.08 -20.38 8.12
N GLY A 278 0.24 -21.10 8.87
CA GLY A 278 -0.80 -20.61 9.80
C GLY A 278 -2.04 -19.88 9.27
N LEU A 279 -1.95 -19.14 8.16
CA LEU A 279 -3.10 -18.45 7.57
C LEU A 279 -3.79 -19.34 6.54
N SER A 280 -5.10 -19.17 6.45
CA SER A 280 -5.96 -19.91 5.54
C SER A 280 -6.26 -19.05 4.33
N SER A 281 -6.14 -19.65 3.15
CA SER A 281 -6.67 -19.04 1.93
C SER A 281 -8.19 -18.93 2.01
N ASP A 282 -8.77 -18.03 1.21
CA ASP A 282 -10.20 -17.71 1.20
C ASP A 282 -10.73 -16.96 2.44
N TYR A 283 -9.83 -16.33 3.19
CA TYR A 283 -10.18 -15.51 4.35
C TYR A 283 -10.02 -14.02 4.09
N ILE A 284 -10.76 -13.26 4.88
CA ILE A 284 -10.62 -11.83 5.06
C ILE A 284 -10.10 -11.56 6.46
N TYR A 285 -8.90 -11.00 6.53
CA TYR A 285 -8.23 -10.55 7.73
C TYR A 285 -8.48 -9.06 7.95
N GLU A 286 -9.35 -8.73 8.90
CA GLU A 286 -9.55 -7.38 9.40
C GLU A 286 -8.57 -7.09 10.52
N ILE A 287 -7.74 -6.08 10.35
CA ILE A 287 -6.82 -5.64 11.38
C ILE A 287 -7.39 -4.36 12.01
N GLY A 288 -7.90 -4.48 13.24
CA GLY A 288 -8.66 -3.42 13.88
C GLY A 288 -7.80 -2.29 14.44
N SER A 289 -8.20 -1.04 14.17
CA SER A 289 -7.63 0.12 14.86
C SER A 289 -8.16 0.21 16.29
N GLY A 290 -7.38 -0.21 17.28
CA GLY A 290 -7.62 0.14 18.69
C GLY A 290 -7.46 -0.97 19.72
N SER A 291 -7.68 -2.24 19.35
CA SER A 291 -7.67 -3.36 20.31
C SER A 291 -6.44 -4.27 20.19
N GLY A 292 -5.59 -4.09 19.18
CA GLY A 292 -4.51 -5.04 18.87
C GLY A 292 -5.02 -6.43 18.46
N LEU A 293 -6.33 -6.59 18.23
CA LEU A 293 -6.93 -7.80 17.71
C LEU A 293 -6.98 -7.73 16.18
N TYR A 294 -6.72 -8.85 15.54
CA TYR A 294 -7.15 -9.07 14.17
C TYR A 294 -8.29 -10.09 14.18
N THR A 295 -9.26 -9.88 13.31
CA THR A 295 -10.37 -10.82 13.13
C THR A 295 -10.30 -11.39 11.74
N SER A 296 -10.50 -12.71 11.63
CA SER A 296 -10.54 -13.40 10.36
C SER A 296 -11.96 -13.88 10.10
N HIS A 297 -12.47 -13.58 8.90
CA HIS A 297 -13.79 -13.96 8.45
C HIS A 297 -13.67 -14.73 7.13
N PHE A 298 -14.46 -15.78 6.93
CA PHE A 298 -14.63 -16.33 5.59
C PHE A 298 -15.37 -15.34 4.70
N LEU A 299 -15.08 -15.35 3.39
CA LEU A 299 -15.78 -14.50 2.42
C LEU A 299 -17.30 -14.76 2.41
N ASP A 300 -17.73 -15.99 2.68
CA ASP A 300 -19.14 -16.38 2.77
C ASP A 300 -19.77 -16.21 4.16
N ALA A 301 -19.01 -15.64 5.11
CA ALA A 301 -19.39 -15.40 6.50
C ALA A 301 -19.70 -16.67 7.33
N ARG A 302 -19.19 -17.84 6.94
CA ARG A 302 -19.15 -19.02 7.81
C ARG A 302 -18.07 -18.80 8.87
N ASP A 303 -18.45 -18.62 10.14
CA ASP A 303 -17.57 -18.44 11.31
C ASP A 303 -16.57 -17.25 11.28
N SER A 304 -16.63 -16.44 12.34
CA SER A 304 -15.67 -15.37 12.61
C SER A 304 -14.77 -15.76 13.77
N MET A 305 -13.45 -15.69 13.59
CA MET A 305 -12.50 -15.93 14.68
C MET A 305 -11.71 -14.66 14.99
N SER A 306 -11.68 -14.28 16.27
CA SER A 306 -10.89 -13.15 16.76
C SER A 306 -9.61 -13.68 17.38
N GLN A 307 -8.46 -13.22 16.90
CA GLN A 307 -7.15 -13.53 17.47
C GLN A 307 -6.46 -12.26 17.93
N LEU A 308 -5.75 -12.31 19.06
CA LEU A 308 -4.84 -11.22 19.43
C LEU A 308 -3.66 -11.21 18.47
N ILE A 309 -3.41 -10.05 17.85
CA ILE A 309 -2.04 -9.76 17.41
C ILE A 309 -1.23 -9.69 18.71
N CYS A 310 -0.12 -10.41 18.73
CA CYS A 310 0.84 -10.55 19.83
C CYS A 310 0.79 -9.42 20.87
N TRP A 311 0.92 -9.77 22.16
CA TRP A 311 1.05 -8.82 23.28
C TRP A 311 2.01 -7.65 22.99
N GLU A 312 3.04 -7.88 22.18
CA GLU A 312 3.99 -6.87 21.72
C GLU A 312 3.36 -5.77 20.85
N VAL A 313 2.36 -6.07 20.02
CA VAL A 313 1.59 -5.09 19.23
C VAL A 313 0.65 -4.30 20.14
N CYS A 314 0.03 -4.94 21.14
CA CYS A 314 -0.68 -4.23 22.21
C CYS A 314 0.27 -3.33 23.01
N GLN A 315 1.49 -3.77 23.32
CA GLN A 315 2.50 -2.96 24.00
C GLN A 315 3.00 -1.82 23.12
N LEU A 316 3.21 -2.04 21.82
CA LEU A 316 3.55 -0.98 20.85
C LEU A 316 2.44 0.05 20.76
N GLN A 317 1.19 -0.40 20.75
CA GLN A 317 0.01 0.45 20.74
C GLN A 317 -0.08 1.28 22.03
N VAL A 318 0.16 0.65 23.19
CA VAL A 318 0.23 1.31 24.48
C VAL A 318 1.43 2.26 24.54
N LEU A 319 2.60 1.91 24.00
CA LEU A 319 3.76 2.80 23.90
C LEU A 319 3.50 4.00 22.98
N LEU A 320 2.91 3.77 21.82
CA LEU A 320 2.51 4.81 20.87
C LEU A 320 1.46 5.73 21.53
N ASN A 321 0.43 5.17 22.18
CA ASN A 321 -0.63 5.96 22.83
C ASN A 321 -0.19 6.68 24.12
N LEU A 322 0.66 6.06 24.94
CA LEU A 322 1.18 6.65 26.19
C LEU A 322 2.22 7.74 25.93
N THR A 323 2.94 7.68 24.80
CA THR A 323 3.95 8.70 24.48
C THR A 323 3.42 9.76 23.51
N HIS A 324 2.58 9.43 22.53
CA HIS A 324 2.08 10.40 21.52
C HIS A 324 0.79 9.93 20.82
N SER A 325 -0.34 10.63 21.00
CA SER A 325 -1.61 10.37 20.29
C SER A 325 -1.47 10.22 18.76
N GLY A 326 -1.37 8.99 18.26
CA GLY A 326 -1.01 8.64 16.89
C GLY A 326 -2.18 8.48 15.91
N ILE A 327 -1.89 8.58 14.60
CA ILE A 327 -2.77 8.18 13.50
C ILE A 327 -2.28 6.80 13.04
N PHE A 328 -3.17 5.81 13.03
CA PHE A 328 -2.86 4.44 12.62
C PHE A 328 -2.91 4.34 11.10
N HIS A 329 -1.92 3.75 10.46
CA HIS A 329 -1.97 3.40 9.03
C HIS A 329 -1.41 2.00 8.89
N ILE A 330 -2.26 0.98 8.85
CA ILE A 330 -1.78 -0.35 8.47
C ILE A 330 -1.57 -0.33 6.96
N CYS A 331 -0.38 -0.69 6.52
CA CYS A 331 -0.06 -0.89 5.13
C CYS A 331 0.58 -2.23 4.97
N LEU A 332 0.05 -3.04 4.05
CA LEU A 332 0.63 -4.28 3.58
C LEU A 332 1.85 -3.93 2.73
N ALA A 333 2.94 -3.61 3.41
CA ALA A 333 4.04 -2.84 2.87
C ALA A 333 4.84 -3.60 1.78
N VAL A 334 4.76 -4.93 1.80
CA VAL A 334 5.50 -5.84 0.91
C VAL A 334 4.88 -5.90 -0.49
N TRP A 335 3.56 -5.80 -0.61
CA TRP A 335 2.88 -5.85 -1.90
C TRP A 335 3.17 -4.65 -2.78
N ILE A 336 3.35 -3.49 -2.15
CA ILE A 336 3.50 -2.26 -2.90
C ILE A 336 4.91 -2.05 -3.47
N LEU A 337 5.89 -2.81 -2.99
CA LEU A 337 7.22 -2.87 -3.58
C LEU A 337 7.25 -3.72 -4.86
N SER A 338 6.37 -4.72 -5.00
CA SER A 338 6.33 -5.61 -6.17
C SER A 338 5.74 -4.93 -7.42
N LEU A 339 4.83 -3.97 -7.23
CA LEU A 339 4.18 -3.19 -8.30
C LEU A 339 5.06 -2.09 -8.91
N MET A 340 6.25 -1.80 -8.36
CA MET A 340 7.08 -0.65 -8.77
C MET A 340 8.03 -0.91 -9.95
N THR A 341 7.91 -2.04 -10.65
CA THR A 341 8.75 -2.32 -11.83
C THR A 341 7.91 -2.83 -13.00
N SER A 342 7.14 -1.91 -13.59
CA SER A 342 6.73 -1.97 -15.00
C SER A 342 7.05 -0.65 -15.67
#